data_AF-A0A6P3X581-F1
#
_entry.id   AF-A0A6P3X581-F1
#
_cell.length_a   1.000
_cell.length_b   1.000
_cell.length_c   1.000
_cell.angle_alpha   90.00
_cell.angle_beta   90.00
_cell.angle_gamma   90.00
#
_symmetry.space_group_name_H-M   'P 1'
#
loop_
_entity.id
_entity.type
_entity.pdbx_description
1 polymer ?
#
loop_
_entity_poly.entity_id
_entity_poly.type
_entity_poly.pdbx_seq_one_letter_code
_entity_poly.pdbx_strand_id
1 'polypeptide(L)'
;MSRATIVLFVALTIFFTNIFAEKLICDRKNEEYDCGSACQTTCCNLGQTCKIINITCNNACYCKKGYARRGGDDGPCIPIHECSHETCTSHDEKK
;
A
#
# COMPACT_ATOMS: atom_id res chain seq x y z
N MET A 1 -35.97 -27.00 -15.31
CA MET A 1 -34.53 -26.91 -14.98
C MET A 1 -33.89 -28.26 -15.31
N SER A 2 -33.19 -28.38 -16.43
CA SER A 2 -32.53 -29.64 -16.76
C SER A 2 -31.40 -29.88 -15.76
N ARG A 3 -31.11 -31.14 -15.40
CA ARG A 3 -29.94 -31.47 -14.56
C ARG A 3 -28.66 -30.87 -15.13
N ALA A 4 -28.59 -30.73 -16.46
CA ALA A 4 -27.49 -30.08 -17.16
C ALA A 4 -27.37 -28.58 -16.87
N THR A 5 -28.48 -27.85 -16.71
CA THR A 5 -28.42 -26.40 -16.44
C THR A 5 -27.91 -26.15 -15.02
N ILE A 6 -28.33 -26.96 -14.05
CA ILE A 6 -27.88 -26.84 -12.65
C ILE A 6 -26.37 -27.09 -12.54
N VAL A 7 -25.87 -28.13 -13.21
CA VAL A 7 -24.43 -28.46 -13.23
C VAL A 7 -23.61 -27.33 -13.88
N LEU A 8 -24.10 -26.74 -14.97
CA LEU A 8 -23.42 -25.63 -15.64
C LEU A 8 -23.33 -24.38 -14.76
N PHE A 9 -24.42 -24.00 -14.08
CA PHE A 9 -24.41 -22.84 -13.18
C PHE A 9 -23.48 -23.05 -11.97
N VAL A 10 -23.43 -24.25 -11.41
CA VAL A 10 -22.50 -24.60 -10.31
C VAL A 10 -21.03 -24.57 -10.78
N ALA A 11 -20.74 -25.04 -12.00
CA ALA A 11 -19.39 -24.97 -12.54
C ALA A 11 -18.94 -23.53 -12.79
N LEU A 12 -19.83 -22.67 -13.33
CA LEU A 12 -19.55 -21.27 -13.56
C LEU A 12 -19.27 -20.51 -12.26
N THR A 13 -20.08 -20.71 -11.21
CA THR A 13 -19.87 -20.04 -9.92
C THR A 13 -18.56 -20.45 -9.25
N ILE A 14 -18.17 -21.72 -9.34
CA ILE A 14 -16.86 -22.23 -8.85
C ILE A 14 -15.70 -21.58 -9.62
N PHE A 15 -15.83 -21.38 -10.94
CA PHE A 15 -14.84 -20.67 -11.73
C PHE A 15 -14.71 -19.19 -11.33
N PHE A 16 -15.82 -18.50 -11.08
CA PHE A 16 -15.83 -17.09 -10.68
C PHE A 16 -15.24 -16.85 -9.27
N THR A 17 -15.38 -17.80 -8.34
CA THR A 17 -14.89 -17.61 -6.95
C THR A 17 -13.37 -17.66 -6.80
N ASN A 18 -12.62 -18.20 -7.77
CA ASN A 18 -11.17 -18.39 -7.66
C ASN A 18 -10.33 -17.14 -7.98
N ILE A 19 -10.95 -15.99 -8.30
CA ILE A 19 -10.24 -14.88 -8.97
C ILE A 19 -9.78 -13.75 -8.01
N PHE A 20 -10.24 -13.71 -6.76
CA PHE A 20 -10.04 -12.53 -5.89
C PHE A 20 -8.95 -12.68 -4.83
N ALA A 21 -7.75 -13.11 -5.21
CA ALA A 21 -6.57 -12.92 -4.36
C ALA A 21 -5.90 -11.58 -4.73
N GLU A 22 -6.19 -10.51 -4.00
CA GLU A 22 -5.45 -9.25 -4.13
C GLU A 22 -4.02 -9.46 -3.64
N LYS A 23 -3.11 -9.68 -4.59
CA LYS A 23 -1.67 -9.72 -4.34
C LYS A 23 -1.17 -8.28 -4.29
N LEU A 24 -0.56 -7.88 -3.17
CA LEU A 24 0.15 -6.61 -3.08
C LEU A 24 1.36 -6.64 -4.04
N ILE A 25 1.46 -5.64 -4.91
CA ILE A 25 2.56 -5.46 -5.86
C ILE A 25 3.14 -4.06 -5.63
N CYS A 26 4.45 -3.99 -5.42
CA CYS A 26 5.19 -2.73 -5.23
C CYS A 26 5.98 -2.41 -6.51
N ASP A 27 5.30 -1.96 -7.55
CA ASP A 27 5.88 -1.63 -8.86
C ASP A 27 6.01 -0.11 -9.11
N ARG A 28 5.49 0.72 -8.20
CA ARG A 28 5.68 2.16 -8.22
C ARG A 28 7.16 2.52 -8.08
N LYS A 29 7.55 3.63 -8.74
CA LYS A 29 8.94 4.09 -8.75
C LYS A 29 9.44 4.35 -7.31
N ASN A 30 10.63 3.83 -7.01
CA ASN A 30 11.30 3.97 -5.71
C ASN A 30 10.55 3.35 -4.52
N GLU A 31 9.65 2.40 -4.78
CA GLU A 31 9.01 1.58 -3.75
C GLU A 31 9.56 0.15 -3.78
N GLU A 32 9.47 -0.51 -2.64
CA GLU A 32 9.75 -1.93 -2.47
C GLU A 32 8.83 -2.54 -1.42
N TYR A 33 8.62 -3.85 -1.52
CA TYR A 33 8.02 -4.61 -0.44
C TYR A 33 9.10 -4.88 0.61
N ASP A 34 8.89 -4.41 1.83
CA ASP A 34 9.82 -4.61 2.94
C ASP A 34 9.06 -4.72 4.28
N CYS A 35 9.69 -5.31 5.30
CA CYS A 35 9.17 -5.30 6.66
C CYS A 35 9.53 -3.98 7.35
N GLY A 36 8.94 -2.88 6.86
CA GLY A 36 9.18 -1.54 7.38
C GLY A 36 8.54 -1.28 8.74
N SER A 37 8.69 -0.04 9.22
CA SER A 37 8.03 0.41 10.46
C SER A 37 6.51 0.45 10.29
N ALA A 38 5.77 0.53 11.41
CA ALA A 38 4.31 0.66 11.35
C ALA A 38 3.85 1.96 10.65
N CYS A 39 4.68 3.01 10.69
CA CYS A 39 4.44 4.27 10.00
C CYS A 39 5.23 4.30 8.68
N GLN A 40 4.64 4.85 7.63
CA GLN A 40 5.38 5.17 6.40
C GLN A 40 6.32 6.35 6.64
N THR A 41 7.50 6.33 6.01
CA THR A 41 8.35 7.53 5.93
C THR A 41 7.79 8.46 4.86
N THR A 42 7.26 9.60 5.29
CA THR A 42 6.72 10.65 4.44
C THR A 42 7.56 11.91 4.55
N CYS A 43 7.43 12.85 3.61
CA CYS A 43 8.11 14.14 3.72
C CYS A 43 7.72 14.89 5.02
N CYS A 44 6.51 14.68 5.54
CA CYS A 44 6.00 15.36 6.74
C CYS A 44 6.60 14.83 8.04
N ASN A 45 7.04 13.57 8.07
CA ASN A 45 7.54 12.91 9.27
C ASN A 45 9.03 12.55 9.20
N LEU A 46 9.77 13.15 8.27
CA LEU A 46 11.22 12.96 8.16
C LEU A 46 11.92 13.23 9.48
N GLY A 47 12.71 12.25 9.93
CA GLY A 47 13.45 12.30 11.19
C GLY A 47 12.60 12.07 12.45
N GLN A 48 11.28 11.88 12.31
CA GLN A 48 10.42 11.51 13.43
C GLN A 48 10.42 10.00 13.61
N THR A 49 10.49 9.56 14.88
CA THR A 49 10.40 8.14 15.21
C THR A 49 8.94 7.68 15.24
N CYS A 50 8.63 6.61 14.52
CA CYS A 50 7.33 5.95 14.64
C CYS A 50 7.20 5.31 16.03
N LYS A 51 6.20 5.75 16.82
CA LYS A 51 5.95 5.21 18.17
C LYS A 51 5.18 3.89 18.15
N ILE A 52 4.59 3.54 17.02
CA ILE A 52 3.81 2.32 16.84
C ILE A 52 4.77 1.20 16.47
N ILE A 53 4.74 0.12 17.26
CA ILE A 53 5.55 -1.07 17.02
C ILE A 53 4.65 -2.14 16.41
N ASN A 54 5.06 -2.64 15.26
CA ASN A 54 4.39 -3.72 14.56
C ASN A 54 4.77 -5.08 15.17
N ILE A 55 3.76 -5.89 15.51
CA ILE A 55 3.94 -7.27 16.00
C ILE A 55 4.26 -8.23 14.84
N THR A 56 3.75 -7.90 13.64
CA THR A 56 4.00 -8.63 12.38
C THR A 56 4.27 -7.63 11.26
N CYS A 57 4.96 -8.06 10.19
CA CYS A 57 5.22 -7.18 9.05
C CYS A 57 3.90 -6.74 8.40
N ASN A 58 3.80 -5.45 8.11
CA ASN A 58 2.66 -4.94 7.37
C ASN A 58 2.76 -5.41 5.93
N ASN A 59 1.63 -5.82 5.35
CA ASN A 59 1.52 -6.04 3.93
C ASN A 59 1.40 -4.69 3.23
N ALA A 60 2.53 -3.97 3.07
CA ALA A 60 2.58 -2.62 2.51
C ALA A 60 3.83 -2.39 1.66
N CYS A 61 3.76 -1.41 0.75
CA CYS A 61 4.89 -0.95 -0.03
C CYS A 61 5.55 0.25 0.65
N TYR A 62 6.86 0.17 0.85
CA TYR A 62 7.65 1.20 1.52
C TYR A 62 8.54 1.92 0.51
N CYS A 63 8.82 3.20 0.77
CA CYS A 63 9.83 3.91 -0.01
C CYS A 63 11.21 3.30 0.25
N LYS A 64 11.98 3.09 -0.82
CA LYS A 64 13.37 2.63 -0.73
C LYS A 64 14.20 3.58 0.14
N LYS A 65 15.28 3.06 0.73
CA LYS A 65 16.24 3.88 1.49
C LYS A 65 16.68 5.11 0.70
N GLY A 66 16.57 6.29 1.32
CA GLY A 66 16.91 7.59 0.71
C GLY A 66 15.73 8.30 0.02
N TYR A 67 14.54 7.69 0.03
CA TYR A 67 13.29 8.26 -0.50
C TYR A 67 12.24 8.42 0.60
N ALA A 68 11.33 9.36 0.42
CA ALA A 68 10.19 9.59 1.28
C ALA A 68 8.91 9.78 0.45
N ARG A 69 7.78 9.37 1.01
CA ARG A 69 6.49 9.52 0.34
C ARG A 69 6.07 10.99 0.39
N ARG A 70 5.80 11.60 -0.76
CA ARG A 70 5.47 13.04 -0.85
C ARG A 70 4.23 13.43 -0.03
N GLY A 71 3.30 12.50 0.21
CA GLY A 71 2.06 12.74 0.96
C GLY A 71 1.55 11.46 1.63
N GLY A 72 0.23 11.26 1.66
CA GLY A 72 -0.40 10.03 2.16
C GLY A 72 -0.02 8.78 1.37
N ASP A 73 -0.58 7.62 1.73
CA ASP A 73 -0.13 6.28 1.30
C ASP A 73 -0.08 6.04 -0.21
N ASP A 74 -0.78 6.88 -1.00
CA ASP A 74 -0.79 6.82 -2.46
C ASP A 74 0.21 7.75 -3.17
N GLY A 75 0.87 8.65 -2.43
CA GLY A 75 1.82 9.61 -2.99
C GLY A 75 3.09 8.95 -3.54
N PRO A 76 3.82 9.56 -4.49
CA PRO A 76 5.06 8.98 -5.00
C PRO A 76 6.19 9.03 -3.97
N CYS A 77 7.10 8.06 -4.03
CA CYS A 77 8.38 8.10 -3.31
C CYS A 77 9.40 8.95 -4.07
N ILE A 78 9.73 10.11 -3.49
CA ILE A 78 10.67 11.08 -4.05
C ILE A 78 11.96 11.09 -3.23
N PRO A 79 13.10 11.52 -3.80
CA PRO A 79 14.32 11.68 -3.03
C PRO A 79 14.09 12.60 -1.82
N ILE A 80 14.64 12.25 -0.66
CA ILE A 80 14.44 13.02 0.58
C ILE A 80 14.82 14.50 0.42
N HIS A 81 15.84 14.80 -0.39
CA HIS A 81 16.29 16.17 -0.66
C HIS A 81 15.32 17.00 -1.49
N GLU A 82 14.30 16.38 -2.12
CA GLU A 82 13.22 17.06 -2.84
C GLU A 82 11.98 17.32 -1.96
N CYS A 83 11.98 16.90 -0.68
CA CYS A 83 10.90 17.22 0.23
C CYS A 83 10.91 18.73 0.56
N SER A 84 9.87 19.44 0.13
CA SER A 84 9.66 20.87 0.43
C SER A 84 8.54 21.07 1.45
N HIS A 85 8.46 22.23 2.09
CA HIS A 85 7.43 22.53 3.09
C HIS A 85 5.99 22.44 2.51
N GLU A 86 5.82 22.67 1.22
CA GLU A 86 4.53 22.54 0.52
C GLU A 86 4.07 21.08 0.38
N THR A 87 4.99 20.11 0.42
CA THR A 87 4.62 18.68 0.39
C THR A 87 3.84 18.25 1.64
N CYS A 88 3.89 19.06 2.70
CA CYS A 88 3.27 18.75 3.98
C CYS A 88 1.84 19.29 4.15
N THR A 89 1.36 20.17 3.25
CA THR A 89 0.12 20.93 3.48
C THR A 89 -1.18 20.17 3.16
N SER A 90 -1.12 18.91 2.71
CA SER A 90 -2.31 18.19 2.24
C SER A 90 -2.86 17.11 3.17
N HIS A 91 -2.37 16.95 4.41
CA HIS A 91 -2.80 15.83 5.26
C HIS A 91 -3.10 16.11 6.75
N ASP A 92 -3.01 17.36 7.22
CA ASP A 92 -3.40 17.68 8.62
C ASP A 92 -4.92 17.86 8.82
N GLU A 93 -5.75 17.59 7.81
CA GLU A 93 -7.21 17.74 7.90
C GLU A 93 -7.96 16.42 7.63
N LYS A 94 -7.68 15.38 8.43
CA LYS A 94 -8.69 14.38 8.78
C LYS A 94 -8.33 13.59 10.04
N LYS A 95 -8.80 14.16 11.16
CA LYS A 95 -9.40 13.51 12.34
C LYS A 95 -8.69 12.33 13.00
#